data_AF-A0A7X8J8I3-F1
#
_entry.id   AF-A0A7X8J8I3-F1
#
_cell.length_a   1.000
_cell.length_b   1.000
_cell.length_c   1.000
_cell.angle_alpha   90.00
_cell.angle_beta   90.00
_cell.angle_gamma   90.00
#
_symmetry.space_group_name_H-M   'P 1'
#
loop_
_entity.id
_entity.type
_entity.pdbx_description
1 polymer ?
#
loop_
_entity_poly.entity_id
_entity_poly.type
_entity_poly.pdbx_seq_one_letter_code
_entity_poly.pdbx_strand_id
1 'polypeptide(L)'
;MNWKNLTIFTVILALTGISAGCHYNGYYQARENLRKSADLRVSMTKDEVLEIMGEPVSNQEYCRPDIWFYYINPLWYDAMITQDECMPLVFEDGKLVGWGNEYYNQYYYGSHHHK
;
A
#
# COMPACT_ATOMS: atom_id res chain seq x y z
N MET A 1 -31.90 0.03 -41.73
CA MET A 1 -30.65 0.03 -40.93
C MET A 1 -29.70 -1.01 -41.52
N ASN A 2 -28.55 -0.59 -42.04
CA ASN A 2 -27.63 -1.47 -42.78
C ASN A 2 -26.85 -2.37 -41.82
N TRP A 3 -26.75 -3.68 -42.12
CA TRP A 3 -26.00 -4.66 -41.32
C TRP A 3 -24.56 -4.23 -41.03
N LYS A 4 -23.92 -3.54 -42.00
CA LYS A 4 -22.58 -2.96 -41.83
C LYS A 4 -22.53 -1.88 -40.76
N ASN A 5 -23.59 -1.08 -40.65
CA ASN A 5 -23.67 -0.04 -39.62
C ASN A 5 -23.91 -0.67 -38.24
N LEU A 6 -24.73 -1.72 -38.16
CA LEU A 6 -25.00 -2.44 -36.91
C LEU A 6 -23.74 -3.13 -36.35
N THR A 7 -22.92 -3.71 -37.23
CA THR A 7 -21.62 -4.32 -36.85
C THR A 7 -20.60 -3.28 -36.42
N ILE A 8 -20.54 -2.13 -37.10
CA ILE A 8 -19.66 -1.02 -36.69
C ILE A 8 -20.07 -0.48 -35.30
N PHE A 9 -21.36 -0.31 -35.03
CA PHE A 9 -21.85 0.14 -33.72
C PHE A 9 -21.54 -0.86 -32.59
N THR A 10 -21.62 -2.17 -32.84
CA THR A 10 -21.29 -3.19 -31.83
C THR A 10 -19.80 -3.25 -31.52
N VAL A 11 -18.93 -3.09 -32.53
CA VAL A 11 -17.47 -3.04 -32.34
C VAL A 11 -17.05 -1.80 -31.54
N ILE A 12 -17.68 -0.64 -31.80
CA ILE A 12 -17.40 0.59 -31.05
C ILE A 12 -17.82 0.46 -29.58
N LEU A 13 -19.00 -0.11 -29.30
CA LEU A 13 -19.49 -0.32 -27.93
C LEU A 13 -18.59 -1.29 -27.14
N ALA A 14 -18.09 -2.34 -27.79
CA ALA A 14 -17.16 -3.29 -27.18
C ALA A 14 -15.79 -2.66 -26.86
N LEU A 15 -15.29 -1.75 -27.71
CA LEU A 15 -14.04 -1.04 -27.49
C LEU A 15 -14.13 0.02 -26.38
N THR A 16 -15.30 0.67 -26.21
CA THR A 16 -15.51 1.64 -25.13
C THR A 16 -15.73 1.00 -23.75
N GLY A 17 -16.09 -0.28 -23.69
CA GLY A 17 -16.33 -1.00 -22.43
C GLY A 17 -15.06 -1.39 -21.66
N ILE A 18 -13.87 -1.25 -22.27
CA ILE A 18 -12.60 -1.75 -21.72
C ILE A 18 -11.80 -0.65 -21.00
N SER A 19 -12.15 0.63 -21.12
CA SER A 19 -11.34 1.74 -20.58
C SER A 19 -11.63 2.13 -19.12
N ALA A 20 -12.45 1.37 -18.38
CA ALA A 20 -12.80 1.68 -16.98
C ALA A 20 -11.90 0.96 -15.95
N GLY A 21 -10.92 0.17 -16.38
CA GLY A 21 -10.05 -0.61 -15.49
C GLY A 21 -8.74 0.11 -15.21
N CYS A 22 -8.41 0.25 -13.92
CA CYS A 22 -7.11 0.68 -13.39
C CYS A 22 -6.86 2.20 -13.30
N HIS A 23 -7.75 2.93 -12.62
CA HIS A 23 -7.31 4.14 -11.90
C HIS A 23 -7.13 3.77 -10.42
N TYR A 24 -5.90 3.50 -10.02
CA TYR A 24 -5.56 3.22 -8.62
C TYR A 24 -5.61 4.53 -7.83
N ASN A 25 -6.74 4.80 -7.19
CA ASN A 25 -6.90 6.01 -6.41
C ASN A 25 -6.26 5.80 -5.02
N GLY A 26 -5.15 6.50 -4.77
CA GLY A 26 -4.34 6.40 -3.56
C GLY A 26 -5.13 6.62 -2.26
N TYR A 27 -6.21 7.39 -2.28
CA TYR A 27 -7.08 7.57 -1.12
C TYR A 27 -7.77 6.26 -0.69
N TYR A 28 -8.20 5.44 -1.65
CA TYR A 28 -8.81 4.14 -1.32
C TYR A 28 -7.76 3.15 -0.82
N GLN A 29 -6.57 3.13 -1.40
CA GLN A 29 -5.45 2.32 -0.89
C GLN A 29 -5.14 2.70 0.57
N ALA A 30 -4.98 4.00 0.84
CA ALA A 30 -4.66 4.50 2.16
C ALA A 30 -5.70 4.07 3.21
N ARG A 31 -6.99 4.23 2.90
CA ARG A 31 -8.08 3.78 3.76
C ARG A 31 -8.11 2.27 3.97
N GLU A 32 -7.84 1.50 2.92
CA GLU A 32 -7.86 0.05 3.00
C GLU A 32 -6.69 -0.49 3.81
N ASN A 33 -5.49 0.07 3.64
CA ASN A 33 -4.32 -0.26 4.46
C ASN A 33 -4.58 0.04 5.94
N LEU A 34 -5.16 1.21 6.23
CA LEU A 34 -5.53 1.57 7.60
C LEU A 34 -6.57 0.60 8.17
N ARG A 35 -7.59 0.21 7.38
CA ARG A 35 -8.61 -0.77 7.81
C ARG A 35 -7.98 -2.14 8.12
N LYS A 36 -7.16 -2.66 7.21
CA LYS A 36 -6.47 -3.95 7.35
C LYS A 36 -5.52 -3.98 8.55
N SER A 37 -4.90 -2.85 8.88
CA SER A 37 -3.99 -2.76 10.03
C SER A 37 -4.66 -3.08 11.37
N ALA A 38 -5.99 -2.97 11.47
CA ALA A 38 -6.74 -3.36 12.66
C ALA A 38 -6.65 -4.86 12.97
N ASP A 39 -6.32 -5.68 11.97
CA ASP A 39 -6.19 -7.13 12.10
C ASP A 39 -4.76 -7.57 12.47
N LEU A 40 -3.79 -6.64 12.46
CA LEU A 40 -2.40 -6.94 12.84
C LEU A 40 -2.28 -7.30 14.32
N ARG A 41 -1.42 -8.28 14.61
CA ARG A 41 -1.08 -8.70 15.97
C ARG A 41 0.43 -8.87 16.08
N VAL A 42 0.98 -8.51 17.24
CA VAL A 42 2.38 -8.77 17.55
C VAL A 42 2.67 -10.27 17.43
N SER A 43 3.90 -10.60 17.03
CA SER A 43 4.40 -11.95 16.73
C SER A 43 3.93 -12.58 15.42
N MET A 44 3.09 -11.91 14.62
CA MET A 44 2.81 -12.34 13.26
C MET A 44 4.10 -12.39 12.44
N THR A 45 4.27 -13.46 11.67
CA THR A 45 5.32 -13.61 10.66
C THR A 45 5.11 -12.62 9.52
N LYS A 46 6.18 -12.36 8.75
CA LYS A 46 6.10 -11.57 7.52
C LYS A 46 5.05 -12.09 6.53
N ASP A 47 4.90 -13.41 6.39
CA ASP A 47 3.92 -14.01 5.49
C ASP A 47 2.48 -13.76 5.97
N GLU A 48 2.21 -13.89 7.27
CA GLU A 48 0.90 -13.55 7.85
C GLU A 48 0.58 -12.06 7.69
N VAL A 49 1.59 -11.18 7.83
CA VAL A 49 1.40 -9.74 7.57
C VAL A 49 1.11 -9.48 6.09
N LEU A 50 1.79 -10.15 5.15
CA LEU A 50 1.52 -10.02 3.72
C LEU A 50 0.11 -10.49 3.36
N GLU A 51 -0.39 -11.55 4.00
CA GLU A 51 -1.76 -12.04 3.78
C GLU A 51 -2.81 -10.97 4.15
N ILE A 52 -2.57 -10.24 5.25
CA ILE A 52 -3.47 -9.18 5.73
C ILE A 52 -3.30 -7.90 4.89
N MET A 53 -2.07 -7.40 4.84
CA MET A 53 -1.77 -6.05 4.36
C MET A 53 -1.56 -6.00 2.85
N GLY A 54 -1.09 -7.09 2.23
CA GLY A 54 -0.54 -7.09 0.88
C GLY A 54 0.90 -6.56 0.85
N GLU A 55 1.41 -6.33 -0.36
CA GLU A 55 2.78 -5.85 -0.56
C GLU A 55 2.99 -4.44 0.03
N PRO A 56 4.10 -4.20 0.76
CA PRO A 56 4.44 -2.88 1.23
C PRO A 56 4.95 -1.97 0.11
N VAL A 57 5.11 -0.69 0.42
CA VAL A 57 5.81 0.26 -0.45
C VAL A 57 7.23 -0.25 -0.73
N SER A 58 7.63 -0.20 -2.00
CA SER A 58 8.93 -0.66 -2.49
C SER A 58 9.61 0.42 -3.34
N ASN A 59 10.90 0.23 -3.63
CA ASN A 59 11.72 1.12 -4.47
C ASN A 59 11.85 2.56 -3.95
N GLN A 60 11.72 2.78 -2.63
CA GLN A 60 11.99 4.07 -1.99
C GLN A 60 13.26 3.97 -1.14
N GLU A 61 13.99 5.07 -1.01
CA GLU A 61 15.26 5.11 -0.26
C GLU A 61 15.10 4.71 1.21
N TYR A 62 13.94 5.00 1.81
CA TYR A 62 13.63 4.68 3.20
C TYR A 62 13.23 3.21 3.43
N CYS A 63 13.01 2.41 2.38
CA CYS A 63 12.62 1.00 2.52
C CYS A 63 13.75 0.18 3.16
N ARG A 64 13.41 -0.68 4.12
CA ARG A 64 14.37 -1.58 4.78
C ARG A 64 13.84 -3.00 4.89
N PRO A 65 14.72 -4.03 4.99
CA PRO A 65 14.26 -5.42 5.11
C PRO A 65 13.38 -5.68 6.34
N ASP A 66 13.63 -4.98 7.43
CA ASP A 66 13.03 -5.14 8.76
C ASP A 66 11.97 -4.07 9.08
N ILE A 67 11.74 -3.12 8.19
CA ILE A 67 10.74 -2.05 8.36
C ILE A 67 9.94 -1.91 7.07
N TRP A 68 8.67 -2.27 7.13
CA TRP A 68 7.75 -2.16 6.00
C TRP A 68 6.88 -0.93 6.12
N PHE A 69 6.69 -0.22 5.02
CA PHE A 69 5.88 0.99 4.99
C PHE A 69 4.62 0.74 4.19
N TYR A 70 3.47 1.12 4.75
CA TYR A 70 2.19 1.10 4.05
C TYR A 70 1.64 2.50 3.95
N TYR A 71 1.26 2.92 2.75
CA TYR A 71 0.62 4.21 2.52
C TYR A 71 -0.72 4.26 3.26
N ILE A 72 -0.91 5.26 4.14
CA ILE A 72 -2.14 5.40 4.94
C ILE A 72 -2.70 6.82 4.97
N ASN A 73 -1.94 7.82 4.53
CA ASN A 73 -2.36 9.22 4.62
C ASN A 73 -1.84 10.04 3.42
N PRO A 74 -2.64 10.25 2.36
CA PRO A 74 -2.28 11.15 1.26
C PRO A 74 -2.18 12.59 1.78
N LEU A 75 -0.96 13.12 1.87
CA LEU A 75 -0.68 14.50 2.23
C LEU A 75 -0.50 15.35 0.98
N TRP A 76 0.11 14.77 -0.06
CA TRP A 76 0.50 15.44 -1.28
C TRP A 76 -0.26 14.88 -2.49
N TYR A 77 -0.53 15.73 -3.48
CA TYR A 77 -1.15 15.35 -4.76
C TYR A 77 -0.12 15.38 -5.89
N ASP A 78 1.09 14.87 -5.63
CA ASP A 78 2.23 14.88 -6.54
C ASP A 78 2.54 13.49 -7.14
N ALA A 79 1.69 12.51 -6.85
CA ALA A 79 1.83 11.11 -7.26
C ALA A 79 3.09 10.40 -6.72
N MET A 80 3.75 10.95 -5.69
CA MET A 80 4.82 10.29 -4.96
C MET A 80 4.29 9.72 -3.64
N ILE A 81 4.98 8.71 -3.11
CA ILE A 81 4.69 8.17 -1.77
C ILE A 81 5.89 8.49 -0.88
N THR A 82 5.68 9.45 0.00
CA THR A 82 6.69 9.92 0.95
C THR A 82 6.56 9.19 2.29
N GLN A 83 7.64 9.13 3.06
CA GLN A 83 7.67 8.36 4.31
C GLN A 83 6.65 8.87 5.34
N ASP A 84 6.40 10.18 5.39
CA ASP A 84 5.44 10.84 6.28
C ASP A 84 3.97 10.54 5.95
N GLU A 85 3.71 9.96 4.78
CA GLU A 85 2.38 9.48 4.36
C GLU A 85 2.13 8.01 4.72
N CYS A 86 3.14 7.35 5.29
CA CYS A 86 3.15 5.91 5.55
C CYS A 86 3.02 5.56 7.03
N MET A 87 2.51 4.35 7.27
CA MET A 87 2.57 3.65 8.55
C MET A 87 3.70 2.63 8.49
N PRO A 88 4.73 2.77 9.34
CA PRO A 88 5.79 1.77 9.46
C PRO A 88 5.31 0.57 10.28
N LEU A 89 5.66 -0.64 9.84
CA LEU A 89 5.58 -1.91 10.57
C LEU A 89 7.01 -2.38 10.83
N VAL A 90 7.34 -2.62 12.10
CA VAL A 90 8.69 -2.98 12.55
C VAL A 90 8.73 -4.49 12.81
N PHE A 91 9.76 -5.15 12.28
CA PHE A 91 9.99 -6.58 12.46
C PHE A 91 11.31 -6.87 13.16
N GLU A 92 11.29 -7.80 14.11
CA GLU A 92 12.49 -8.41 14.69
C GLU A 92 12.42 -9.92 14.48
N ASP A 93 13.53 -10.54 14.07
CA ASP A 93 13.61 -11.99 13.80
C ASP A 93 12.46 -12.52 12.91
N GLY A 94 12.05 -11.70 11.93
CA GLY A 94 10.98 -12.04 10.98
C GLY A 94 9.55 -11.95 11.54
N LYS A 95 9.37 -11.40 12.75
CA LYS A 95 8.08 -11.23 13.41
C LYS A 95 7.74 -9.77 13.65
N LEU A 96 6.48 -9.41 13.49
CA LEU A 96 5.95 -8.07 13.75
C LEU A 96 6.04 -7.77 15.25
N VAL A 97 6.79 -6.73 15.62
CA VAL A 97 6.95 -6.30 17.03
C VAL A 97 6.14 -5.04 17.36
N GLY A 98 5.77 -4.26 16.35
CA GLY A 98 4.93 -3.08 16.50
C GLY A 98 4.76 -2.31 15.18
N TRP A 99 3.91 -1.29 15.20
CA TRP A 99 3.63 -0.47 14.03
C TRP A 99 3.18 0.94 14.41
N GLY A 100 3.16 1.84 13.44
CA GLY A 100 2.84 3.25 13.62
C GLY A 100 4.07 4.10 13.91
N ASN A 101 3.95 5.40 13.62
CA ASN A 101 5.05 6.35 13.71
C ASN A 101 5.62 6.47 15.13
N GLU A 102 4.79 6.33 16.17
CA GLU A 102 5.24 6.36 17.56
C GLU A 102 6.18 5.18 17.87
N TYR A 103 5.74 3.95 17.57
CA TYR A 103 6.55 2.74 17.78
C TYR A 103 7.84 2.78 16.96
N TYR A 104 7.73 3.12 15.67
CA TYR A 104 8.89 3.26 14.79
C TYR A 104 9.88 4.31 15.28
N ASN A 105 9.41 5.48 15.72
CA ASN A 105 10.31 6.52 16.21
C ASN A 105 11.03 6.09 17.49
N GLN A 106 10.33 5.40 18.39
CA GLN A 106 10.95 4.84 19.59
C GLN A 106 11.98 3.76 19.24
N TYR A 107 11.65 2.85 18.32
CA TYR A 107 12.54 1.79 17.87
C TYR A 107 13.79 2.35 17.18
N TYR A 108 13.59 3.25 16.22
CA TYR A 108 14.63 3.73 15.31
C TYR A 108 15.49 4.85 15.89
N TYR A 109 14.90 5.80 16.61
CA TYR A 109 15.63 6.93 17.21
C TYR A 109 15.89 6.78 18.71
N GLY A 110 15.09 5.95 19.41
CA GLY A 110 15.21 5.73 20.85
C GLY A 110 16.15 4.60 21.24
N SER A 111 16.45 3.67 20.33
CA SER A 111 17.41 2.61 20.59
C SER A 111 18.86 3.07 20.32
N HIS A 112 19.79 2.68 21.18
CA HIS A 112 21.22 2.96 21.00
C HIS A 112 21.85 2.09 19.87
N HIS A 113 21.04 1.35 19.11
CA HIS A 113 21.49 0.42 18.07
C HIS A 113 21.91 1.10 16.76
N HIS A 114 21.78 2.43 16.67
CA HIS A 114 22.07 3.20 15.45
C HIS A 114 23.15 4.29 15.61
N LYS A 115 24.06 4.15 16.59
CA LYS A 115 25.33 4.89 16.62
C LYS A 115 26.49 4.02 16.14
#